data_AF-A0A3D3EBG3-F1
#
_entry.id   AF-A0A3D3EBG3-F1
#
_cell.length_a   1.000
_cell.length_b   1.000
_cell.length_c   1.000
_cell.angle_alpha   90.00
_cell.angle_beta   90.00
_cell.angle_gamma   90.00
#
_symmetry.space_group_name_H-M   'P 1'
#
loop_
_entity.id
_entity.type
_entity.pdbx_description
1 polymer ?
#
loop_
_entity_poly.entity_id
_entity_poly.type
_entity_poly.pdbx_seq_one_letter_code
_entity_poly.pdbx_strand_id
1 'polypeptide(L)'
;MSTLHDRVASVTERIDRRSHDTRSAYLEDIEAMETSPDSDRRGLSCSNLAHAAAAAGPDQNEVLGDSAAPAPNIGIITAYNDMLSAHQPFETYPQIIRAAARTVGATAQVAGGVPAMCDGVTQGRPGMELSLMSRDVIAMSTAIGLSHGVYDAALCLGVCDKIVPGLVIGALAFGHLPTIFVPAGPMTSGISNDQKAAVRKAFARGEASRADLLTSEAAAYHGPGTCTFYGTANSNQMLMEVMGLHLPGAAFINPQDDLRHALTVAATHQAVAIARRGSNPRPIGKVLDARSFVNAIIGL
;
A
#
# COMPACT_ATOMS: atom_id res chain seq x y z
N MET A 1 -3.47 -29.93 -10.64
CA MET A 1 -2.72 -28.70 -10.98
C MET A 1 -2.56 -28.69 -12.49
N SER A 2 -2.81 -27.57 -13.16
CA SER A 2 -2.56 -27.44 -14.60
C SER A 2 -1.05 -27.48 -14.86
N THR A 3 -0.64 -28.07 -15.98
CA THR A 3 0.75 -28.01 -16.45
C THR A 3 1.11 -26.56 -16.76
N LEU A 4 2.19 -26.05 -16.16
CA LEU A 4 2.67 -24.69 -16.42
C LEU A 4 3.19 -24.62 -17.86
N HIS A 5 2.90 -23.53 -18.58
CA HIS A 5 3.40 -23.32 -19.93
C HIS A 5 4.95 -23.24 -19.93
N ASP A 6 5.62 -23.98 -20.81
CA ASP A 6 7.09 -24.15 -20.82
C ASP A 6 7.86 -22.83 -20.76
N ARG A 7 7.39 -21.81 -21.50
CA ARG A 7 8.01 -20.48 -21.47
C ARG A 7 7.92 -19.82 -20.10
N VAL A 8 6.79 -19.96 -19.39
CA VAL A 8 6.63 -19.40 -18.04
C VAL A 8 7.56 -20.13 -17.08
N ALA A 9 7.59 -21.47 -17.14
CA ALA A 9 8.51 -22.28 -16.34
C ALA A 9 9.99 -21.87 -16.55
N SER A 10 10.42 -21.76 -17.81
CA SER A 10 11.80 -21.38 -18.17
C SER A 10 12.17 -19.97 -17.72
N VAL A 11 11.25 -19.00 -17.82
CA VAL A 11 11.50 -17.63 -17.36
C VAL A 11 11.61 -17.57 -15.84
N THR A 12 10.70 -18.24 -15.11
CA THR A 12 10.75 -18.31 -13.64
C THR A 12 12.07 -18.91 -13.17
N GLU A 13 12.47 -20.05 -13.72
CA GLU A 13 13.74 -20.72 -13.35
C GLU A 13 14.97 -19.85 -13.64
N ARG A 14 14.94 -19.08 -14.74
CA ARG A 14 16.02 -18.13 -15.05
C ARG A 14 16.11 -17.00 -14.03
N ILE A 15 14.97 -16.51 -13.54
CA ILE A 15 14.94 -15.47 -12.51
C ILE A 15 15.50 -16.07 -11.22
N ASP A 16 14.99 -17.22 -10.78
CA ASP A 16 15.46 -17.91 -9.57
C ASP A 16 16.97 -18.15 -9.60
N ARG A 17 17.50 -18.71 -10.69
CA ARG A 17 18.94 -18.95 -10.84
C ARG A 17 19.75 -17.66 -10.82
N ARG A 18 19.26 -16.58 -11.43
CA ARG A 18 19.98 -15.29 -11.48
C ARG A 18 20.00 -14.61 -10.11
N SER A 19 18.93 -14.76 -9.33
CA SER A 19 18.80 -14.12 -8.02
C SER A 19 19.14 -15.02 -6.84
N HIS A 20 19.59 -16.26 -7.07
CA HIS A 20 19.76 -17.27 -6.03
C HIS A 20 20.48 -16.72 -4.79
N ASP A 21 21.70 -16.21 -4.95
CA ASP A 21 22.54 -15.81 -3.80
C ASP A 21 21.94 -14.61 -3.05
N THR A 22 21.47 -13.59 -3.77
CA THR A 22 20.88 -12.40 -3.14
C THR A 22 19.52 -12.70 -2.49
N ARG A 23 18.73 -13.61 -3.08
CA ARG A 23 17.45 -14.04 -2.54
C ARG A 23 17.63 -14.92 -1.31
N SER A 24 18.58 -15.85 -1.34
CA SER A 24 18.89 -16.71 -0.19
C SER A 24 19.36 -15.87 1.00
N ALA A 25 20.31 -14.94 0.80
CA ALA A 25 20.74 -14.03 1.85
C ALA A 25 19.57 -13.21 2.44
N TYR A 26 18.70 -12.67 1.59
CA TYR A 26 17.52 -11.93 2.06
C TYR A 26 16.52 -12.80 2.84
N LEU A 27 16.34 -14.06 2.46
CA LEU A 27 15.47 -14.99 3.20
C LEU A 27 16.06 -15.40 4.54
N GLU A 28 17.38 -15.59 4.62
CA GLU A 28 18.11 -15.80 5.88
C GLU A 28 17.93 -14.60 6.83
N ASP A 29 18.05 -13.38 6.32
CA ASP A 29 17.78 -12.16 7.10
C ASP A 29 16.33 -12.12 7.60
N ILE A 30 15.36 -12.51 6.78
CA ILE A 30 13.94 -12.60 7.19
C ILE A 30 13.76 -13.61 8.31
N GLU A 31 14.33 -14.81 8.20
CA GLU A 31 14.22 -15.86 9.22
C GLU A 31 14.88 -15.41 10.54
N ALA A 32 16.01 -14.72 10.46
CA ALA A 32 16.64 -14.09 11.62
C ALA A 32 15.73 -13.03 12.26
N MET A 33 15.08 -12.18 11.45
CA MET A 33 14.12 -11.19 11.96
C MET A 33 12.86 -11.84 12.55
N GLU A 34 12.34 -12.94 12.00
CA GLU A 34 11.17 -13.66 12.51
C GLU A 34 11.40 -14.27 13.90
N THR A 35 12.65 -14.57 14.24
CA THR A 35 13.04 -15.15 15.53
C THR A 35 13.63 -14.13 16.50
N SER A 36 13.98 -12.94 16.02
CA SER A 36 14.53 -11.86 16.84
C SER A 36 13.54 -11.36 17.92
N PRO A 37 14.02 -11.09 19.15
CA PRO A 37 13.24 -10.37 20.15
C PRO A 37 13.02 -8.90 19.80
N ASP A 38 13.90 -8.28 19.01
CA ASP A 38 13.80 -6.85 18.66
C ASP A 38 12.66 -6.55 17.67
N SER A 39 12.20 -7.57 16.95
CA SER A 39 11.03 -7.50 16.07
C SER A 39 9.74 -7.92 16.78
N ASP A 40 9.82 -8.40 18.03
CA ASP A 40 8.69 -8.84 18.83
C ASP A 40 8.45 -7.85 19.97
N ARG A 41 7.26 -7.24 19.99
CA ARG A 41 6.90 -6.30 21.07
C ARG A 41 7.08 -6.86 22.49
N ARG A 42 7.03 -8.18 22.68
CA ARG A 42 7.25 -8.83 23.99
C ARG A 42 8.71 -8.80 24.45
N GLY A 43 9.63 -8.62 23.51
CA GLY A 43 11.06 -8.42 23.78
C GLY A 43 11.39 -6.98 24.17
N LEU A 44 10.46 -6.03 24.00
CA LEU A 44 10.68 -4.63 24.35
C LEU A 44 10.73 -4.42 25.87
N SER A 45 11.58 -3.49 26.30
CA SER A 45 11.58 -3.03 27.69
C SER A 45 10.23 -2.40 28.06
N CYS A 46 9.85 -2.45 29.34
CA CYS A 46 8.63 -1.79 29.81
C CYS A 46 8.58 -0.29 29.46
N SER A 47 9.75 0.37 29.43
CA SER A 47 9.85 1.78 29.02
C SER A 47 9.48 1.94 27.55
N ASN A 48 10.09 1.16 26.64
CA ASN A 48 9.80 1.24 25.21
C ASN A 48 8.33 0.92 24.91
N LEU A 49 7.78 -0.09 25.58
CA LEU A 49 6.38 -0.49 25.42
C LEU A 49 5.41 0.59 25.92
N ALA A 50 5.73 1.26 27.02
CA ALA A 50 4.96 2.40 27.51
C ALA A 50 4.94 3.56 26.50
N HIS A 51 6.06 3.85 25.82
CA HIS A 51 6.09 4.84 24.74
C HIS A 51 5.16 4.47 23.57
N ALA A 52 5.13 3.19 23.18
CA ALA A 52 4.26 2.72 22.11
C ALA A 52 2.76 2.75 22.48
N ALA A 53 2.43 2.50 23.76
CA ALA A 53 1.05 2.38 24.21
C ALA A 53 0.44 3.69 24.74
N ALA A 54 1.24 4.67 25.16
CA ALA A 54 0.75 5.86 25.88
C ALA A 54 -0.35 6.65 25.13
N ALA A 55 -0.30 6.66 23.79
CA ALA A 55 -1.27 7.35 22.95
C ALA A 55 -2.29 6.40 22.28
N ALA A 56 -2.34 5.12 22.68
CA ALA A 56 -3.29 4.15 22.12
C ALA A 56 -4.73 4.33 22.65
N GLY A 57 -4.94 5.26 23.60
CA GLY A 57 -6.28 5.61 24.10
C GLY A 57 -6.97 4.39 24.71
N PRO A 58 -8.17 4.01 24.24
CA PRO A 58 -8.88 2.85 24.79
C PRO A 58 -8.14 1.52 24.56
N ASP A 59 -7.22 1.47 23.60
CA ASP A 59 -6.48 0.25 23.24
C ASP A 59 -5.15 0.12 24.03
N GLN A 60 -4.90 0.99 25.01
CA GLN A 60 -3.62 1.05 25.72
C GLN A 60 -3.25 -0.28 26.39
N ASN A 61 -4.19 -0.93 27.07
CA ASN A 61 -3.92 -2.18 27.78
C ASN A 61 -3.62 -3.33 26.80
N GLU A 62 -4.32 -3.37 25.67
CA GLU A 62 -4.13 -4.36 24.62
C GLU A 62 -2.79 -4.16 23.88
N VAL A 63 -2.34 -2.91 23.71
CA VAL A 63 -1.01 -2.61 23.16
C VAL A 63 0.09 -2.99 24.14
N LEU A 64 -0.06 -2.68 25.44
CA LEU A 64 0.86 -3.11 26.50
C LEU A 64 0.96 -4.64 26.59
N GLY A 65 -0.09 -5.37 26.22
CA GLY A 65 -0.01 -6.82 26.08
C GLY A 65 0.24 -7.55 27.40
N ASP A 66 -0.32 -7.04 28.51
CA ASP A 66 -0.27 -7.67 29.86
C ASP A 66 -1.01 -9.03 29.94
N SER A 67 -1.50 -9.57 28.81
CA SER A 67 -2.12 -10.89 28.71
C SER A 67 -1.11 -11.97 28.31
N ALA A 68 -1.38 -13.22 28.72
CA ALA A 68 -0.57 -14.38 28.33
C ALA A 68 -0.50 -14.62 26.80
N ALA A 69 -1.46 -14.06 26.05
CA ALA A 69 -1.50 -14.07 24.58
C ALA A 69 -1.81 -12.65 24.06
N PRO A 70 -0.76 -11.83 23.82
CA PRO A 70 -0.95 -10.43 23.44
C PRO A 70 -1.69 -10.27 22.10
N ALA A 71 -2.74 -9.44 22.09
CA ALA A 71 -3.60 -9.11 20.94
C ALA A 71 -2.83 -8.48 19.76
N PRO A 72 -2.84 -9.02 18.52
CA PRO A 72 -2.04 -8.49 17.41
C PRO A 72 -2.15 -6.97 17.24
N ASN A 73 -1.02 -6.27 17.10
CA ASN A 73 -1.00 -4.82 16.86
C ASN A 73 -0.64 -4.50 15.41
N ILE A 74 -1.51 -3.81 14.69
CA ILE A 74 -1.35 -3.53 13.26
C ILE A 74 -0.76 -2.13 13.04
N GLY A 75 0.35 -2.05 12.32
CA GLY A 75 0.94 -0.78 11.91
C GLY A 75 0.28 -0.23 10.65
N ILE A 76 -0.09 1.04 10.64
CA ILE A 76 -0.67 1.72 9.47
C ILE A 76 0.35 2.71 8.92
N ILE A 77 0.79 2.51 7.68
CA ILE A 77 1.57 3.49 6.93
C ILE A 77 0.63 4.22 5.99
N THR A 78 0.50 5.53 6.12
CA THR A 78 -0.46 6.32 5.33
C THR A 78 0.24 7.34 4.44
N ALA A 79 -0.15 7.36 3.16
CA ALA A 79 0.21 8.42 2.22
C ALA A 79 -0.88 9.50 2.14
N TYR A 80 -1.68 9.70 3.20
CA TYR A 80 -2.74 10.71 3.26
C TYR A 80 -2.22 12.12 2.92
N ASN A 81 -2.94 12.78 2.02
CA ASN A 81 -2.76 14.18 1.65
C ASN A 81 -4.10 14.68 1.08
N ASP A 82 -4.63 15.77 1.64
CA ASP A 82 -5.93 16.33 1.29
C ASP A 82 -5.99 16.93 -0.12
N MET A 83 -4.86 17.45 -0.61
CA MET A 83 -4.74 18.06 -1.94
C MET A 83 -4.80 17.00 -3.06
N LEU A 84 -4.37 15.77 -2.77
CA LEU A 84 -4.29 14.70 -3.75
C LEU A 84 -5.60 13.90 -3.76
N SER A 85 -6.37 14.01 -4.83
CA SER A 85 -7.64 13.26 -4.99
C SER A 85 -7.49 11.77 -4.65
N ALA A 86 -6.38 11.15 -5.04
CA ALA A 86 -6.11 9.73 -4.84
C ALA A 86 -5.78 9.34 -3.39
N HIS A 87 -5.38 10.29 -2.54
CA HIS A 87 -4.93 10.04 -1.18
C HIS A 87 -5.78 10.72 -0.11
N GLN A 88 -6.58 11.73 -0.47
CA GLN A 88 -7.56 12.33 0.41
C GLN A 88 -8.51 11.30 1.05
N PRO A 89 -8.99 10.24 0.36
CA PRO A 89 -9.83 9.22 0.98
C PRO A 89 -9.24 8.56 2.22
N PHE A 90 -7.91 8.52 2.36
CA PHE A 90 -7.24 7.89 3.49
C PHE A 90 -7.38 8.65 4.82
N GLU A 91 -8.00 9.84 4.84
CA GLU A 91 -8.27 10.62 6.05
C GLU A 91 -9.00 9.80 7.13
N THR A 92 -9.98 9.01 6.70
CA THR A 92 -10.90 8.26 7.58
C THR A 92 -10.53 6.78 7.75
N TYR A 93 -9.57 6.29 6.97
CA TYR A 93 -9.20 4.87 6.96
C TYR A 93 -8.60 4.41 8.29
N PRO A 94 -7.71 5.17 8.95
CA PRO A 94 -7.18 4.76 10.26
C PRO A 94 -8.27 4.52 11.31
N GLN A 95 -9.35 5.29 11.30
CA GLN A 95 -10.49 5.13 12.22
C GLN A 95 -11.26 3.85 11.91
N ILE A 96 -11.53 3.59 10.62
CA ILE A 96 -12.18 2.35 10.15
C ILE A 96 -11.34 1.12 10.53
N ILE A 97 -10.03 1.17 10.27
CA ILE A 97 -9.09 0.07 10.56
C ILE A 97 -9.04 -0.21 12.07
N ARG A 98 -8.94 0.82 12.92
CA ARG A 98 -8.98 0.62 14.38
C ARG A 98 -10.28 -0.03 14.83
N ALA A 99 -11.42 0.43 14.32
CA ALA A 99 -12.70 -0.18 14.64
C ALA A 99 -12.76 -1.65 14.20
N ALA A 100 -12.32 -1.96 12.97
CA ALA A 100 -12.27 -3.32 12.43
C ALA A 100 -11.33 -4.23 13.23
N ALA A 101 -10.13 -3.75 13.60
CA ALA A 101 -9.17 -4.52 14.39
C ALA A 101 -9.78 -4.92 15.75
N ARG A 102 -10.46 -4.00 16.45
CA ARG A 102 -11.11 -4.29 17.73
C ARG A 102 -12.16 -5.39 17.65
N THR A 103 -12.90 -5.50 16.53
CA THR A 103 -13.92 -6.55 16.35
C THR A 103 -13.34 -7.96 16.35
N VAL A 104 -12.03 -8.11 16.11
CA VAL A 104 -11.31 -9.39 16.10
C VAL A 104 -10.24 -9.46 17.21
N GLY A 105 -10.35 -8.61 18.23
CA GLY A 105 -9.44 -8.61 19.39
C GLY A 105 -8.01 -8.19 19.04
N ALA A 106 -7.85 -7.30 18.06
CA ALA A 106 -6.57 -6.72 17.65
C ALA A 106 -6.59 -5.19 17.83
N THR A 107 -5.41 -4.58 17.81
CA THR A 107 -5.24 -3.12 17.87
C THR A 107 -4.63 -2.61 16.58
N ALA A 108 -4.74 -1.30 16.31
CA ALA A 108 -4.08 -0.69 15.18
C ALA A 108 -3.61 0.74 15.50
N GLN A 109 -2.41 1.08 15.03
CA GLN A 109 -1.82 2.39 15.24
C GLN A 109 -1.24 2.92 13.93
N VAL A 110 -1.35 4.23 13.70
CA VAL A 110 -0.62 4.87 12.60
C VAL A 110 0.85 4.85 12.97
N ALA A 111 1.61 4.06 12.21
CA ALA A 111 3.03 3.84 12.39
C ALA A 111 3.86 4.97 11.76
N GLY A 112 3.36 5.56 10.69
CA GLY A 112 4.01 6.68 10.03
C GLY A 112 3.20 7.24 8.87
N GLY A 113 3.46 8.50 8.55
CA GLY A 113 3.05 9.12 7.30
C GLY A 113 4.19 9.09 6.28
N VAL A 114 3.87 8.88 5.01
CA VAL A 114 4.83 9.03 3.90
C VAL A 114 4.44 10.21 3.03
N PRO A 115 5.40 10.92 2.42
CA PRO A 115 5.06 12.01 1.52
C PRO A 115 4.31 11.47 0.29
N ALA A 116 3.31 12.23 -0.16
CA ALA A 116 2.54 11.91 -1.35
C ALA A 116 2.60 13.08 -2.32
N MET A 117 3.02 12.81 -3.56
CA MET A 117 3.01 13.77 -4.65
C MET A 117 2.15 13.28 -5.82
N CYS A 118 1.67 14.22 -6.63
CA CYS A 118 0.88 13.93 -7.82
C CYS A 118 1.65 14.35 -9.07
N ASP A 119 2.05 13.35 -9.87
CA ASP A 119 2.69 13.58 -11.17
C ASP A 119 1.79 14.42 -12.09
N GLY A 120 0.46 14.26 -12.01
CA GLY A 120 -0.48 15.08 -12.77
C GLY A 120 -0.46 16.57 -12.39
N VAL A 121 -0.17 16.91 -11.13
CA VAL A 121 -0.05 18.31 -10.67
C VAL A 121 1.32 18.89 -11.05
N THR A 122 2.38 18.10 -10.96
CA THR A 122 3.75 18.55 -11.24
C THR A 122 4.13 18.46 -12.72
N GLN A 123 3.29 17.86 -13.57
CA GLN A 123 3.58 17.67 -14.98
C GLN A 123 3.88 18.99 -15.70
N GLY A 124 5.05 19.06 -16.35
CA GLY A 124 5.52 20.27 -17.03
C GLY A 124 5.96 21.40 -16.08
N ARG A 125 6.20 21.10 -14.79
CA ARG A 125 6.67 22.06 -13.78
C ARG A 125 7.99 21.56 -13.15
N PRO A 126 8.80 22.46 -12.54
CA PRO A 126 10.05 22.07 -11.86
C PRO A 126 9.88 20.99 -10.77
N GLY A 127 8.70 20.90 -10.16
CA GLY A 127 8.42 19.84 -9.17
C GLY A 127 8.48 18.42 -9.72
N MET A 128 8.43 18.22 -11.05
CA MET A 128 8.56 16.90 -11.67
C MET A 128 9.95 16.27 -11.44
N GLU A 129 10.99 17.08 -11.22
CA GLU A 129 12.34 16.60 -10.87
C GLU A 129 12.35 15.75 -9.60
N LEU A 130 11.39 15.98 -8.69
CA LEU A 130 11.25 15.22 -7.45
C LEU A 130 10.47 13.91 -7.63
N SER A 131 9.82 13.68 -8.78
CA SER A 131 8.91 12.53 -8.97
C SER A 131 9.57 11.21 -8.63
N LEU A 132 10.64 10.84 -9.36
CA LEU A 132 11.29 9.55 -9.11
C LEU A 132 11.98 9.49 -7.75
N MET A 133 12.62 10.59 -7.32
CA MET A 133 13.30 10.68 -6.02
C MET A 133 12.34 10.48 -4.84
N SER A 134 11.07 10.89 -5.00
CA SER A 134 10.05 10.68 -3.96
C SER A 134 9.87 9.22 -3.59
N ARG A 135 10.07 8.27 -4.53
CA ARG A 135 9.98 6.83 -4.26
C ARG A 135 10.93 6.42 -3.13
N ASP A 136 12.17 6.89 -3.18
CA ASP A 136 13.20 6.49 -2.22
C ASP A 136 12.97 7.15 -0.86
N VAL A 137 12.46 8.39 -0.85
CA VAL A 137 12.00 9.05 0.39
C VAL A 137 10.84 8.28 1.01
N ILE A 138 9.86 7.86 0.21
CA ILE A 138 8.71 7.08 0.67
C ILE A 138 9.16 5.73 1.23
N ALA A 139 10.09 5.05 0.57
CA ALA A 139 10.65 3.80 1.06
C ALA A 139 11.32 3.98 2.43
N MET A 140 12.13 5.03 2.58
CA MET A 140 12.76 5.36 3.86
C MET A 140 11.74 5.73 4.94
N SER A 141 10.75 6.57 4.63
CA SER A 141 9.68 6.95 5.57
C SER A 141 8.84 5.75 5.99
N THR A 142 8.57 4.81 5.08
CA THR A 142 7.87 3.55 5.38
C THR A 142 8.70 2.72 6.35
N ALA A 143 9.99 2.55 6.07
CA ALA A 143 10.90 1.78 6.92
C ALA A 143 11.02 2.40 8.33
N ILE A 144 11.12 3.73 8.43
CA ILE A 144 11.11 4.46 9.71
C ILE A 144 9.79 4.22 10.47
N GLY A 145 8.65 4.23 9.78
CA GLY A 145 7.36 3.95 10.44
C GLY A 145 7.30 2.52 11.01
N LEU A 146 7.86 1.54 10.31
CA LEU A 146 7.84 0.13 10.72
C LEU A 146 8.94 -0.23 11.74
N SER A 147 9.96 0.62 11.94
CA SER A 147 11.13 0.30 12.77
C SER A 147 10.86 0.22 14.27
N HIS A 148 9.65 0.55 14.72
CA HIS A 148 9.30 0.58 16.14
C HIS A 148 9.26 -0.82 16.81
N GLY A 149 9.23 -1.92 16.03
CA GLY A 149 9.26 -3.29 16.58
C GLY A 149 8.01 -3.70 17.36
N VAL A 150 6.92 -2.94 17.25
CA VAL A 150 5.67 -3.13 18.02
C VAL A 150 4.53 -3.73 17.20
N TYR A 151 4.75 -4.01 15.92
CA TYR A 151 3.71 -4.42 14.98
C TYR A 151 3.80 -5.90 14.64
N ASP A 152 2.63 -6.54 14.52
CA ASP A 152 2.46 -7.95 14.16
C ASP A 152 2.10 -8.14 12.68
N ALA A 153 1.56 -7.11 12.05
CA ALA A 153 1.38 -6.95 10.60
C ALA A 153 1.29 -5.45 10.26
N ALA A 154 1.30 -5.12 8.97
CA ALA A 154 1.14 -3.75 8.50
C ALA A 154 0.06 -3.60 7.41
N LEU A 155 -0.58 -2.44 7.40
CA LEU A 155 -1.41 -1.95 6.32
C LEU A 155 -0.76 -0.71 5.67
N CYS A 156 -0.51 -0.78 4.36
CA CYS A 156 0.05 0.33 3.60
C CYS A 156 -1.05 1.00 2.76
N LEU A 157 -1.34 2.27 3.06
CA LEU A 157 -2.38 3.06 2.40
C LEU A 157 -1.75 3.98 1.34
N GLY A 158 -1.75 3.57 0.07
CA GLY A 158 -1.18 4.36 -1.03
C GLY A 158 -1.44 3.77 -2.41
N VAL A 159 -1.57 4.64 -3.43
CA VAL A 159 -2.02 4.22 -4.77
C VAL A 159 -1.34 4.92 -5.97
N CYS A 160 -0.73 6.09 -5.79
CA CYS A 160 -0.11 6.82 -6.93
C CYS A 160 1.22 6.20 -7.39
N ASP A 161 1.61 6.59 -8.61
CA ASP A 161 2.78 6.18 -9.38
C ASP A 161 4.00 5.74 -8.56
N LYS A 162 4.59 6.67 -7.79
CA LYS A 162 5.85 6.42 -7.05
C LYS A 162 5.61 5.98 -5.61
N ILE A 163 4.37 6.11 -5.14
CA ILE A 163 3.98 5.82 -3.76
C ILE A 163 3.94 4.32 -3.52
N VAL A 164 3.23 3.58 -4.37
CA VAL A 164 3.15 2.11 -4.26
C VAL A 164 4.53 1.44 -4.26
N PRO A 165 5.43 1.68 -5.24
CA PRO A 165 6.76 1.06 -5.22
C PRO A 165 7.61 1.53 -4.03
N GLY A 166 7.48 2.79 -3.59
CA GLY A 166 8.16 3.27 -2.38
C GLY A 166 7.72 2.51 -1.14
N LEU A 167 6.40 2.37 -0.93
CA LEU A 167 5.82 1.59 0.17
C LEU A 167 6.26 0.12 0.12
N VAL A 168 6.30 -0.51 -1.07
CA VAL A 168 6.78 -1.89 -1.24
C VAL A 168 8.24 -2.03 -0.86
N ILE A 169 9.11 -1.15 -1.34
CA ILE A 169 10.55 -1.19 -1.01
C ILE A 169 10.76 -1.03 0.50
N GLY A 170 10.08 -0.08 1.13
CA GLY A 170 10.18 0.13 2.57
C GLY A 170 9.63 -1.02 3.40
N ALA A 171 8.51 -1.62 3.00
CA ALA A 171 7.94 -2.80 3.66
C ALA A 171 8.86 -4.04 3.51
N LEU A 172 9.54 -4.21 2.37
CA LEU A 172 10.47 -5.31 2.15
C LEU A 172 11.73 -5.23 3.03
N ALA A 173 12.11 -4.04 3.51
CA ALA A 173 13.14 -3.92 4.55
C ALA A 173 12.73 -4.60 5.88
N PHE A 174 11.41 -4.76 6.09
CA PHE A 174 10.80 -5.52 7.18
C PHE A 174 10.14 -6.78 6.63
N GLY A 175 10.83 -7.53 5.77
CA GLY A 175 10.27 -8.66 5.02
C GLY A 175 9.59 -9.75 5.86
N HIS A 176 9.96 -9.86 7.15
CA HIS A 176 9.33 -10.74 8.13
C HIS A 176 7.91 -10.31 8.52
N LEU A 177 7.56 -9.04 8.33
CA LEU A 177 6.28 -8.46 8.70
C LEU A 177 5.22 -8.73 7.61
N PRO A 178 4.14 -9.44 7.93
CA PRO A 178 3.00 -9.57 7.01
C PRO A 178 2.44 -8.19 6.67
N THR A 179 2.25 -7.89 5.39
CA THR A 179 1.86 -6.55 4.94
C THR A 179 0.81 -6.64 3.85
N ILE A 180 -0.27 -5.89 4.00
CA ILE A 180 -1.34 -5.75 2.98
C ILE A 180 -1.38 -4.30 2.52
N PHE A 181 -1.53 -4.11 1.21
CA PHE A 181 -1.71 -2.80 0.61
C PHE A 181 -3.21 -2.55 0.43
N VAL A 182 -3.68 -1.38 0.85
CA VAL A 182 -5.10 -1.05 0.83
C VAL A 182 -5.30 0.15 -0.10
N PRO A 183 -5.85 -0.06 -1.30
CA PRO A 183 -6.05 1.02 -2.24
C PRO A 183 -7.29 1.85 -1.90
N ALA A 184 -7.24 3.16 -2.18
CA ALA A 184 -8.42 4.01 -2.16
C ALA A 184 -9.34 3.72 -3.37
N GLY A 185 -8.75 3.32 -4.50
CA GLY A 185 -9.44 3.06 -5.75
C GLY A 185 -9.51 4.27 -6.70
N PRO A 186 -9.99 4.04 -7.93
CA PRO A 186 -10.13 5.09 -8.94
C PRO A 186 -11.32 6.00 -8.65
N MET A 187 -11.23 7.24 -9.12
CA MET A 187 -12.41 8.11 -9.19
C MET A 187 -13.45 7.51 -10.16
N THR A 188 -14.70 7.94 -10.06
CA THR A 188 -15.74 7.56 -11.02
C THR A 188 -15.41 8.07 -12.41
N SER A 189 -16.03 7.50 -13.45
CA SER A 189 -15.82 7.99 -14.82
C SER A 189 -16.45 9.36 -15.02
N GLY A 190 -15.65 10.31 -15.52
CA GLY A 190 -16.10 11.65 -15.90
C GLY A 190 -16.35 11.73 -17.41
N ILE A 191 -16.02 12.88 -18.01
CA ILE A 191 -16.06 13.01 -19.47
C ILE A 191 -15.02 12.09 -20.14
N SER A 192 -15.30 11.67 -21.37
CA SER A 192 -14.39 10.83 -22.15
C SER A 192 -13.10 11.57 -22.55
N ASN A 193 -12.04 10.81 -22.82
CA ASN A 193 -10.79 11.35 -23.35
C ASN A 193 -10.98 12.06 -24.70
N ASP A 194 -11.92 11.62 -25.53
CA ASP A 194 -12.22 12.24 -26.82
C ASP A 194 -12.84 13.62 -26.66
N GLN A 195 -13.81 13.75 -25.74
CA GLN A 195 -14.43 15.04 -25.40
C GLN A 195 -13.39 16.02 -24.87
N LYS A 196 -12.53 15.57 -23.94
CA LYS A 196 -11.42 16.37 -23.40
C LYS A 196 -10.42 16.77 -24.49
N ALA A 197 -10.05 15.85 -25.37
CA ALA A 197 -9.10 16.12 -26.46
C ALA A 197 -9.68 17.12 -27.48
N ALA A 198 -10.99 17.08 -27.74
CA ALA A 198 -11.66 18.03 -28.63
C ALA A 198 -11.53 19.47 -28.10
N VAL A 199 -11.78 19.69 -26.79
CA VAL A 199 -11.66 21.01 -26.16
C VAL A 199 -10.21 21.50 -26.16
N ARG A 200 -9.23 20.62 -25.87
CA ARG A 200 -7.80 20.96 -25.98
C ARG A 200 -7.41 21.42 -27.38
N LYS A 201 -7.88 20.72 -28.41
CA LYS A 201 -7.62 21.07 -29.82
C LYS A 201 -8.27 22.40 -30.20
N ALA A 202 -9.51 22.65 -29.75
CA ALA A 202 -10.19 23.93 -29.97
C ALA A 202 -9.45 25.10 -29.29
N PHE A 203 -9.02 24.93 -28.03
CA PHE A 203 -8.24 25.92 -27.32
C PHE A 203 -6.92 26.25 -28.05
N ALA A 204 -6.20 25.22 -28.53
CA ALA A 204 -4.97 25.41 -29.30
C ALA A 204 -5.17 26.16 -30.64
N ARG A 205 -6.39 26.11 -31.22
CA ARG A 205 -6.77 26.87 -32.41
C ARG A 205 -7.35 28.27 -32.09
N GLY A 206 -7.48 28.62 -30.80
CA GLY A 206 -8.12 29.87 -30.37
C GLY A 206 -9.66 29.85 -30.44
N GLU A 207 -10.26 28.66 -30.60
CA GLU A 207 -11.71 28.46 -30.74
C GLU A 207 -12.42 28.19 -29.40
N ALA A 208 -11.67 28.04 -28.31
CA ALA A 208 -12.20 27.85 -26.96
C ALA A 208 -11.49 28.77 -25.97
N SER A 209 -12.20 29.20 -24.92
CA SER A 209 -11.62 30.03 -23.87
C SER A 209 -10.83 29.20 -22.87
N ARG A 210 -10.01 29.86 -22.04
CA ARG A 210 -9.35 29.21 -20.89
C ARG A 210 -10.38 28.65 -19.89
N ALA A 211 -11.53 29.29 -19.76
CA ALA A 211 -12.60 28.81 -18.89
C ALA A 211 -13.20 27.50 -19.42
N ASP A 212 -13.44 27.39 -20.72
CA ASP A 212 -13.94 26.16 -21.35
C ASP A 212 -12.94 25.00 -21.17
N LEU A 213 -11.65 25.28 -21.37
CA LEU A 213 -10.59 24.30 -21.13
C LEU A 213 -10.57 23.83 -19.67
N LEU A 214 -10.63 24.77 -18.71
CA LEU A 214 -10.61 24.44 -17.29
C LEU A 214 -11.84 23.62 -16.88
N THR A 215 -13.04 24.00 -17.33
CA THR A 215 -14.28 23.24 -17.07
C THR A 215 -14.17 21.83 -17.63
N SER A 216 -13.62 21.67 -18.85
CA SER A 216 -13.39 20.34 -19.43
C SER A 216 -12.39 19.50 -18.62
N GLU A 217 -11.28 20.08 -18.16
CA GLU A 217 -10.30 19.35 -17.35
C GLU A 217 -10.86 18.98 -15.96
N ALA A 218 -11.60 19.89 -15.32
CA ALA A 218 -12.24 19.64 -14.03
C ALA A 218 -13.33 18.57 -14.11
N ALA A 219 -14.05 18.47 -15.24
CA ALA A 219 -15.03 17.40 -15.48
C ALA A 219 -14.36 16.02 -15.67
N ALA A 220 -13.09 15.96 -16.08
CA ALA A 220 -12.33 14.73 -16.14
C ALA A 220 -11.80 14.32 -14.75
N TYR A 221 -11.29 15.29 -13.97
CA TYR A 221 -10.75 15.10 -12.62
C TYR A 221 -11.69 15.69 -11.56
N HIS A 222 -12.79 14.99 -11.28
CA HIS A 222 -13.97 15.58 -10.63
C HIS A 222 -14.25 15.06 -9.21
N GLY A 223 -13.43 14.17 -8.66
CA GLY A 223 -13.69 13.62 -7.33
C GLY A 223 -12.52 12.84 -6.73
N PRO A 224 -12.68 12.35 -5.49
CA PRO A 224 -11.68 11.52 -4.82
C PRO A 224 -11.42 10.21 -5.58
N GLY A 225 -10.16 9.75 -5.55
CA GLY A 225 -9.67 8.55 -6.23
C GLY A 225 -8.53 8.82 -7.22
N THR A 226 -7.91 7.73 -7.70
CA THR A 226 -6.87 7.78 -8.75
C THR A 226 -7.46 8.18 -10.10
N CYS A 227 -6.58 8.55 -11.04
CA CYS A 227 -6.93 8.74 -12.45
C CYS A 227 -7.74 7.55 -13.00
N THR A 228 -8.63 7.79 -13.96
CA THR A 228 -9.56 6.75 -14.49
C THR A 228 -8.97 5.88 -15.61
N PHE A 229 -7.79 6.22 -16.14
CA PHE A 229 -7.13 5.48 -17.22
C PHE A 229 -6.04 4.54 -16.69
N TYR A 230 -5.61 3.58 -17.50
CA TYR A 230 -4.49 2.67 -17.18
C TYR A 230 -3.13 3.38 -17.31
N GLY A 231 -2.88 4.35 -16.44
CA GLY A 231 -1.55 4.90 -16.17
C GLY A 231 -0.81 4.08 -15.11
N THR A 232 0.32 4.59 -14.62
CA THR A 232 1.14 3.88 -13.62
C THR A 232 0.35 3.56 -12.36
N ALA A 233 -0.42 4.52 -11.81
CA ALA A 233 -1.21 4.31 -10.59
C ALA A 233 -2.12 3.08 -10.67
N ASN A 234 -2.94 2.96 -11.73
CA ASN A 234 -3.89 1.86 -11.90
C ASN A 234 -3.21 0.56 -12.34
N SER A 235 -2.14 0.65 -13.14
CA SER A 235 -1.33 -0.52 -13.51
C SER A 235 -0.65 -1.13 -12.28
N ASN A 236 -0.15 -0.29 -11.38
CA ASN A 236 0.37 -0.71 -10.07
C ASN A 236 -0.72 -1.40 -9.25
N GLN A 237 -1.96 -0.89 -9.21
CA GLN A 237 -3.03 -1.55 -8.43
C GLN A 237 -3.29 -2.98 -8.90
N MET A 238 -3.32 -3.19 -10.22
CA MET A 238 -3.44 -4.53 -10.80
C MET A 238 -2.24 -5.41 -10.47
N LEU A 239 -1.02 -4.89 -10.61
CA LEU A 239 0.21 -5.59 -10.26
C LEU A 239 0.23 -6.03 -8.79
N MET A 240 -0.17 -5.15 -7.87
CA MET A 240 -0.24 -5.46 -6.44
C MET A 240 -1.25 -6.56 -6.12
N GLU A 241 -2.40 -6.57 -6.82
CA GLU A 241 -3.39 -7.65 -6.66
C GLU A 241 -2.86 -8.98 -7.22
N VAL A 242 -2.25 -8.97 -8.40
CA VAL A 242 -1.65 -10.16 -9.03
C VAL A 242 -0.48 -10.73 -8.22
N MET A 243 0.30 -9.86 -7.57
CA MET A 243 1.40 -10.24 -6.67
C MET A 243 0.91 -10.74 -5.29
N GLY A 244 -0.39 -10.69 -5.01
CA GLY A 244 -0.98 -11.15 -3.75
C GLY A 244 -0.80 -10.17 -2.59
N LEU A 245 -0.58 -8.89 -2.87
CA LEU A 245 -0.41 -7.83 -1.87
C LEU A 245 -1.70 -7.05 -1.58
N HIS A 246 -2.74 -7.21 -2.41
CA HIS A 246 -4.10 -6.74 -2.14
C HIS A 246 -5.03 -7.90 -1.79
N LEU A 247 -6.18 -7.58 -1.21
CA LEU A 247 -7.32 -8.48 -1.28
C LEU A 247 -7.79 -8.62 -2.75
N PRO A 248 -8.19 -9.83 -3.19
CA PRO A 248 -8.75 -10.03 -4.52
C PRO A 248 -9.98 -9.14 -4.76
N GLY A 249 -10.05 -8.52 -5.94
CA GLY A 249 -11.11 -7.60 -6.35
C GLY A 249 -10.97 -6.18 -5.78
N ALA A 250 -9.93 -5.89 -5.00
CA ALA A 250 -9.83 -4.61 -4.31
C ALA A 250 -9.27 -3.47 -5.17
N ALA A 251 -8.57 -3.73 -6.28
CA ALA A 251 -7.87 -2.68 -7.02
C ALA A 251 -8.77 -1.55 -7.54
N PHE A 252 -9.97 -1.88 -8.04
CA PHE A 252 -10.76 -0.95 -8.87
C PHE A 252 -12.10 -0.53 -8.28
N ILE A 253 -12.39 -0.86 -7.02
CA ILE A 253 -13.61 -0.39 -6.34
C ILE A 253 -13.47 1.11 -6.01
N ASN A 254 -14.49 1.91 -6.34
CA ASN A 254 -14.45 3.36 -6.13
C ASN A 254 -14.43 3.72 -4.62
N PRO A 255 -13.82 4.86 -4.22
CA PRO A 255 -13.68 5.24 -2.81
C PRO A 255 -14.98 5.32 -2.00
N GLN A 256 -16.09 5.71 -2.64
CA GLN A 256 -17.39 5.94 -1.98
C GLN A 256 -18.31 4.71 -2.03
N ASP A 257 -17.86 3.61 -2.62
CA ASP A 257 -18.65 2.38 -2.69
C ASP A 257 -18.66 1.67 -1.33
N ASP A 258 -19.80 1.16 -0.88
CA ASP A 258 -19.91 0.37 0.36
C ASP A 258 -18.98 -0.87 0.32
N LEU A 259 -18.73 -1.43 -0.87
CA LEU A 259 -17.79 -2.51 -1.05
C LEU A 259 -16.35 -2.08 -0.73
N ARG A 260 -15.95 -0.82 -0.97
CA ARG A 260 -14.63 -0.31 -0.55
C ARG A 260 -14.50 -0.34 0.96
N HIS A 261 -15.54 0.09 1.69
CA HIS A 261 -15.55 0.01 3.14
C HIS A 261 -15.42 -1.44 3.61
N ALA A 262 -16.22 -2.35 3.06
CA ALA A 262 -16.17 -3.77 3.38
C ALA A 262 -14.79 -4.40 3.11
N LEU A 263 -14.15 -4.02 2.00
CA LEU A 263 -12.80 -4.47 1.65
C LEU A 263 -11.74 -3.94 2.62
N THR A 264 -11.84 -2.69 3.10
CA THR A 264 -10.93 -2.14 4.10
C THR A 264 -11.05 -2.87 5.44
N VAL A 265 -12.29 -3.21 5.85
CA VAL A 265 -12.55 -4.04 7.04
C VAL A 265 -11.96 -5.44 6.85
N ALA A 266 -12.23 -6.08 5.71
CA ALA A 266 -11.72 -7.40 5.39
C ALA A 266 -10.18 -7.43 5.32
N ALA A 267 -9.54 -6.39 4.78
CA ALA A 267 -8.09 -6.29 4.74
C ALA A 267 -7.49 -6.21 6.14
N THR A 268 -8.18 -5.51 7.05
CA THR A 268 -7.78 -5.44 8.46
C THR A 268 -7.88 -6.82 9.13
N HIS A 269 -8.99 -7.53 8.95
CA HIS A 269 -9.15 -8.88 9.49
C HIS A 269 -8.14 -9.86 8.90
N GLN A 270 -7.88 -9.75 7.59
CA GLN A 270 -6.87 -10.56 6.93
C GLN A 270 -5.47 -10.28 7.47
N ALA A 271 -5.10 -9.01 7.70
CA ALA A 271 -3.82 -8.64 8.30
C ALA A 271 -3.64 -9.26 9.69
N VAL A 272 -4.70 -9.29 10.51
CA VAL A 272 -4.70 -9.97 11.81
C VAL A 272 -4.54 -11.48 11.66
N ALA A 273 -5.23 -12.10 10.70
CA ALA A 273 -5.17 -13.55 10.47
C ALA A 273 -3.78 -14.02 10.00
N ILE A 274 -3.11 -13.22 9.15
CA ILE A 274 -1.78 -13.53 8.62
C ILE A 274 -0.64 -12.93 9.43
N ALA A 275 -0.94 -12.24 10.53
CA ALA A 275 0.03 -11.63 11.41
C ALA A 275 1.10 -12.63 11.87
N ARG A 276 2.25 -12.13 12.34
CA ARG A 276 3.39 -12.98 12.76
C ARG A 276 2.99 -14.11 13.72
N ARG A 277 1.99 -13.87 14.58
CA ARG A 277 1.44 -14.83 15.56
C ARG A 277 0.02 -15.32 15.21
N GLY A 278 -0.44 -15.03 14.00
CA GLY A 278 -1.73 -15.47 13.48
C GLY A 278 -1.73 -16.96 13.14
N SER A 279 -2.87 -17.45 12.67
CA SER A 279 -3.05 -18.87 12.31
C SER A 279 -2.29 -19.26 11.04
N ASN A 280 -1.91 -18.29 10.21
CA ASN A 280 -1.25 -18.50 8.93
C ASN A 280 -0.30 -17.34 8.61
N PRO A 281 0.85 -17.22 9.31
CA PRO A 281 1.78 -16.12 9.10
C PRO A 281 2.21 -16.01 7.63
N ARG A 282 2.07 -14.82 7.04
CA ARG A 282 2.50 -14.56 5.64
C ARG A 282 3.39 -13.33 5.53
N PRO A 283 4.69 -13.47 5.87
CA PRO A 283 5.67 -12.42 5.70
C PRO A 283 5.72 -11.91 4.26
N ILE A 284 5.70 -10.59 4.06
CA ILE A 284 5.74 -10.01 2.70
C ILE A 284 6.96 -10.50 1.91
N GLY A 285 8.10 -10.64 2.57
CA GLY A 285 9.34 -11.08 1.95
C GLY A 285 9.28 -12.53 1.44
N LYS A 286 8.42 -13.39 2.00
CA LYS A 286 8.17 -14.76 1.52
C LYS A 286 7.03 -14.82 0.49
N VAL A 287 6.07 -13.90 0.53
CA VAL A 287 5.00 -13.75 -0.47
C VAL A 287 5.55 -13.28 -1.81
N LEU A 288 6.50 -12.35 -1.80
CA LEU A 288 7.15 -11.87 -3.02
C LEU A 288 8.34 -12.76 -3.38
N ASP A 289 8.14 -13.59 -4.41
CA ASP A 289 9.16 -14.42 -5.03
C ASP A 289 9.12 -14.30 -6.56
N ALA A 290 9.96 -15.06 -7.25
CA ALA A 290 10.02 -15.04 -8.71
C ALA A 290 8.66 -15.34 -9.37
N ARG A 291 7.81 -16.19 -8.77
CA ARG A 291 6.48 -16.52 -9.30
C ARG A 291 5.56 -15.30 -9.21
N SER A 292 5.58 -14.59 -8.07
CA SER A 292 4.81 -13.36 -7.88
C SER A 292 5.21 -12.29 -8.91
N PHE A 293 6.51 -12.11 -9.17
CA PHE A 293 6.99 -11.15 -10.18
C PHE A 293 6.68 -11.60 -11.62
N VAL A 294 6.78 -12.89 -11.94
CA VAL A 294 6.39 -13.40 -13.27
C VAL A 294 4.89 -13.23 -13.52
N ASN A 295 4.05 -13.50 -12.52
CA ASN A 295 2.62 -13.22 -12.59
C ASN A 295 2.37 -11.73 -12.87
N ALA A 296 3.07 -10.84 -12.18
CA ALA A 296 2.96 -9.40 -12.37
C ALA A 296 3.34 -8.95 -13.78
N ILE A 297 4.43 -9.50 -14.34
CA ILE A 297 4.89 -9.21 -15.70
C ILE A 297 3.89 -9.70 -16.75
N ILE A 298 3.23 -10.84 -16.52
CA ILE A 298 2.19 -11.37 -17.42
C ILE A 298 0.90 -10.56 -17.33
N GLY A 299 0.57 -10.07 -16.13
CA GLY A 299 -0.65 -9.30 -15.90
C GLY A 299 -0.66 -7.95 -16.60
N LEU A 300 0.52 -7.32 -16.78
CA LEU A 300 0.72 -6.04 -17.46
C LEU A 300 0.81 -6.19 -18.99
#